data_AF-A0A2M9P6S8-F1
#
_entry.id   AF-A0A2M9P6S8-F1
#
_cell.length_a   1.000
_cell.length_b   1.000
_cell.length_c   1.000
_cell.angle_alpha   90.00
_cell.angle_beta   90.00
_cell.angle_gamma   90.00
#
_symmetry.space_group_name_H-M   'P 1'
#
loop_
_entity.id
_entity.type
_entity.pdbx_description
1 polymer ?
#
loop_
_entity_poly.entity_id
_entity_poly.type
_entity_poly.pdbx_seq_one_letter_code
_entity_poly.pdbx_strand_id
1 'polypeptide(L)'
;MGRARGLRRGLGRAIPLDRPGLAQAWQEVIPFFAFSPEIRRVIYTTNAIESLNRIIRKAIKTRGSFPSEDAAEKLIYLAIRGHEKTARTVRGWLTAVNQFAIMFEDRFKPIQG
;
A
#
# COMPACT_ATOMS: atom_id res chain seq x y z
N MET A 1 13.06 35.15 17.08
CA MET A 1 12.37 34.28 18.06
C MET A 1 10.95 34.81 18.25
N GLY A 2 9.83 34.09 18.19
CA GLY A 2 9.57 32.67 17.96
C GLY A 2 8.21 32.50 17.26
N ARG A 3 8.18 31.60 16.27
CA ARG A 3 6.99 31.19 15.53
C ARG A 3 6.40 29.96 16.22
N ALA A 4 5.27 30.11 16.93
CA ALA A 4 4.55 28.96 17.52
C ALA A 4 3.05 29.22 17.76
N ARG A 5 2.36 29.98 16.90
CA ARG A 5 0.90 30.23 17.03
C ARG A 5 0.07 29.89 15.79
N GLY A 6 0.61 29.09 14.86
CA GLY A 6 -0.01 28.81 13.56
C GLY A 6 -0.52 27.38 13.32
N LEU A 7 -0.35 26.43 14.26
CA LEU A 7 -0.54 25.00 13.95
C LEU A 7 -1.84 24.36 14.48
N ARG A 8 -2.80 25.14 15.00
CA ARG A 8 -4.06 24.60 15.57
C ARG A 8 -5.34 25.04 14.84
N ARG A 9 -5.26 25.71 13.69
CA ARG A 9 -6.46 26.15 12.93
C ARG A 9 -6.72 25.40 11.61
N GLY A 10 -5.84 24.50 11.19
CA GLY A 10 -5.90 23.88 9.86
C GLY A 10 -6.45 22.45 9.77
N LEU A 11 -6.64 21.76 10.89
CA LEU A 11 -6.94 20.30 10.88
C LEU A 11 -8.25 19.92 11.56
N GLY A 12 -9.04 20.90 12.04
CA GLY A 12 -10.31 20.65 12.73
C GLY A 12 -11.55 20.58 11.82
N ARG A 13 -11.40 20.67 10.48
CA ARG A 13 -12.53 20.68 9.53
C ARG A 13 -12.40 19.70 8.35
N ALA A 14 -11.30 18.96 8.23
CA ALA A 14 -11.02 18.21 6.99
C ALA A 14 -11.30 16.70 7.07
N ILE A 15 -11.60 16.15 8.24
CA ILE A 15 -11.97 14.73 8.36
C ILE A 15 -13.15 14.63 9.35
N PRO A 16 -14.35 14.29 8.88
CA PRO A 16 -15.44 13.87 9.76
C PRO A 16 -14.93 12.66 10.56
N LEU A 17 -14.90 12.79 11.89
CA LEU A 17 -14.41 11.77 12.83
C LEU A 17 -15.33 10.53 12.85
N ASP A 18 -16.46 10.60 12.17
CA ASP A 18 -17.50 9.61 12.00
C ASP A 18 -17.47 9.00 10.59
N ARG A 19 -16.31 8.51 10.11
CA ARG A 19 -16.32 7.70 8.88
C ARG A 19 -17.04 6.38 9.17
N PRO A 20 -18.29 6.16 8.70
CA PRO A 20 -19.01 4.92 8.97
C PRO A 20 -18.26 3.69 8.45
N GLY A 21 -17.45 3.88 7.39
CA GLY A 21 -16.68 2.81 6.78
C GLY A 21 -15.70 2.09 7.71
N LEU A 22 -15.07 2.78 8.68
CA LEU A 22 -14.13 2.08 9.60
C LEU A 22 -14.88 1.29 10.67
N ALA A 23 -15.95 1.84 11.22
CA ALA A 23 -16.80 1.14 12.18
C ALA A 23 -17.46 -0.08 11.52
N GLN A 24 -17.90 0.07 10.27
CA GLN A 24 -18.54 -1.00 9.51
C GLN A 24 -17.56 -2.08 9.04
N ALA A 25 -16.33 -1.71 8.68
CA ALA A 25 -15.28 -2.65 8.29
C ALA A 25 -14.45 -3.18 9.48
N TRP A 26 -14.81 -2.84 10.73
CA TRP A 26 -13.97 -3.17 11.90
C TRP A 26 -13.72 -4.68 12.03
N GLN A 27 -14.72 -5.50 11.70
CA GLN A 27 -14.59 -6.97 11.69
C GLN A 27 -13.51 -7.46 10.72
N GLU A 28 -13.32 -6.78 9.60
CA GLU A 28 -12.27 -7.09 8.61
C GLU A 28 -10.88 -6.61 9.05
N VAL A 29 -10.81 -5.65 9.97
CA VAL A 29 -9.55 -5.10 10.48
C VAL A 29 -9.01 -5.92 11.65
N ILE A 30 -9.87 -6.56 12.46
CA ILE A 30 -9.44 -7.34 13.63
C ILE A 30 -8.37 -8.41 13.29
N PRO A 31 -8.50 -9.22 12.22
CA PRO A 31 -7.49 -10.24 11.88
C PRO A 31 -6.09 -9.68 11.65
N PHE A 32 -5.96 -8.42 11.24
CA PHE A 32 -4.66 -7.76 11.06
C PHE A 32 -3.83 -7.77 12.36
N PHE A 33 -4.48 -7.68 13.52
CA PHE A 33 -3.79 -7.64 14.81
C PHE A 33 -3.27 -9.01 15.27
N ALA A 34 -3.72 -10.11 14.65
CA ALA A 34 -3.20 -11.45 14.93
C ALA A 34 -1.79 -11.65 14.36
N PHE A 35 -1.36 -10.83 13.40
CA PHE A 35 -0.05 -10.94 12.78
C PHE A 35 1.09 -10.37 13.66
N SER A 36 2.27 -10.97 13.54
CA SER A 36 3.49 -10.49 14.22
C SER A 36 3.84 -9.04 13.82
N PRO A 37 4.59 -8.29 14.63
CA PRO A 37 5.03 -6.93 14.29
C PRO A 37 5.75 -6.82 12.93
N GLU A 38 6.49 -7.85 12.53
CA GLU A 38 7.23 -7.93 11.27
C GLU A 38 6.29 -8.02 10.08
N ILE A 39 5.26 -8.86 10.17
CA ILE A 39 4.23 -9.01 9.15
C ILE A 39 3.39 -7.74 9.06
N ARG A 40 2.93 -7.22 10.21
CA ARG A 40 2.14 -5.98 10.26
C ARG A 40 2.87 -4.84 9.59
N ARG A 41 4.19 -4.72 9.81
CA ARG A 41 5.04 -3.70 9.18
C ARG A 41 5.00 -3.74 7.66
N VAL A 42 5.09 -4.92 7.07
CA VAL A 42 5.00 -5.05 5.62
C VAL A 42 3.61 -4.63 5.12
N ILE A 43 2.55 -5.09 5.79
CA ILE A 43 1.17 -4.83 5.39
C ILE A 43 0.78 -3.35 5.50
N TYR A 44 1.08 -2.69 6.64
CA TYR A 44 0.65 -1.29 6.85
C TYR A 44 1.46 -0.30 6.02
N THR A 45 2.63 -0.68 5.49
CA THR A 45 3.40 0.21 4.62
C THR A 45 2.70 0.38 3.28
N THR A 46 2.05 1.52 3.10
CA THR A 46 1.36 1.89 1.85
C THR A 46 2.32 2.17 0.69
N ASN A 47 3.63 2.25 0.95
CA ASN A 47 4.68 2.59 -0.02
C ASN A 47 4.59 1.79 -1.33
N ALA A 48 4.30 0.48 -1.28
CA ALA A 48 4.22 -0.34 -2.48
C ALA A 48 3.00 0.01 -3.34
N ILE A 49 1.83 0.12 -2.71
CA ILE A 49 0.57 0.48 -3.38
C ILE A 49 0.62 1.93 -3.88
N GLU A 50 1.16 2.84 -3.09
CA GLU A 50 1.36 4.25 -3.48
C GLU A 50 2.33 4.40 -4.64
N SER A 51 3.43 3.65 -4.64
CA SER A 51 4.39 3.62 -5.76
C SER A 51 3.72 3.12 -7.03
N LEU A 52 2.99 2.01 -6.96
CA LEU A 52 2.25 1.46 -8.10
C LEU A 52 1.21 2.47 -8.63
N ASN A 53 0.38 3.01 -7.74
CA ASN A 53 -0.62 4.02 -8.08
C ASN A 53 0.00 5.27 -8.71
N ARG A 54 1.18 5.69 -8.24
CA ARG A 54 1.92 6.81 -8.82
C ARG A 54 2.34 6.52 -10.26
N ILE A 55 2.83 5.31 -10.54
CA ILE A 55 3.22 4.91 -11.90
C ILE A 55 2.01 4.84 -12.82
N ILE A 56 0.91 4.22 -12.38
CA ILE A 56 -0.33 4.14 -13.16
C ILE A 56 -0.84 5.55 -13.46
N ARG A 57 -0.96 6.42 -12.45
CA ARG A 57 -1.36 7.82 -12.65
C ARG A 57 -0.44 8.56 -13.62
N LYS A 58 0.88 8.35 -13.54
CA LYS A 58 1.84 8.96 -14.46
C LYS A 58 1.61 8.51 -15.91
N ALA A 59 1.35 7.23 -16.12
CA ALA A 59 1.14 6.66 -17.45
C ALA A 59 -0.15 7.18 -18.11
N ILE A 60 -1.22 7.36 -17.32
CA ILE A 60 -2.52 7.83 -17.84
C ILE A 60 -2.63 9.36 -17.91
N LYS A 61 -1.86 10.12 -17.10
CA LYS A 61 -1.99 11.59 -17.00
C LYS A 61 -1.86 12.32 -18.34
N THR A 62 -1.09 11.78 -19.28
CA THR A 62 -0.86 12.39 -20.60
C THR A 62 -1.82 11.88 -21.68
N ARG A 63 -2.76 11.00 -21.34
CA ARG A 63 -3.76 10.44 -22.26
C ARG A 63 -5.12 11.07 -21.97
N GLY A 64 -5.76 11.61 -23.01
CA GLY A 64 -7.09 12.22 -22.92
C GLY A 64 -8.20 11.17 -22.90
N SER A 65 -8.46 10.53 -24.06
CA SER A 65 -9.32 9.34 -24.14
C SER A 65 -8.55 8.15 -24.71
N PHE A 66 -9.05 6.95 -24.43
CA PHE A 66 -8.56 5.73 -25.01
C PHE A 66 -9.45 5.32 -26.18
N PRO A 67 -8.87 4.85 -27.30
CA PRO A 67 -9.64 4.42 -28.47
C PRO A 67 -10.38 3.09 -28.25
N SER A 68 -9.95 2.28 -27.28
CA SER A 68 -10.60 1.03 -26.86
C SER A 68 -10.18 0.64 -25.44
N GLU A 69 -10.89 -0.29 -24.83
CA GLU A 69 -10.53 -0.88 -23.53
C GLU A 69 -9.16 -1.60 -23.59
N ASP A 70 -8.93 -2.41 -24.63
CA ASP A 70 -7.64 -3.06 -24.89
C ASP A 70 -6.46 -2.07 -24.91
N ALA A 71 -6.66 -0.86 -25.46
CA ALA A 71 -5.60 0.14 -25.51
C ALA A 71 -5.26 0.67 -24.11
N ALA A 72 -6.27 0.83 -23.24
CA ALA A 72 -6.08 1.20 -21.85
C ALA A 72 -5.37 0.08 -21.07
N GLU A 73 -5.81 -1.17 -21.24
CA GLU A 73 -5.22 -2.35 -20.60
C GLU A 73 -3.74 -2.50 -20.97
N LYS A 74 -3.41 -2.46 -22.28
CA LYS A 74 -2.04 -2.56 -22.77
C LYS A 74 -1.14 -1.45 -22.20
N LEU A 75 -1.66 -0.23 -22.08
CA LEU A 75 -0.89 0.87 -21.51
C LEU A 75 -0.57 0.62 -20.02
N ILE A 76 -1.56 0.20 -19.23
CA ILE A 76 -1.37 -0.10 -17.82
C ILE A 76 -0.39 -1.25 -17.66
N TYR A 77 -0.55 -2.33 -18.45
CA TYR A 77 0.37 -3.46 -18.48
C TYR A 77 1.81 -3.01 -18.74
N LEU A 78 2.05 -2.23 -19.80
CA LEU A 78 3.40 -1.75 -20.14
C LEU A 78 3.98 -0.84 -19.05
N ALA A 79 3.16 0.00 -18.40
CA ALA A 79 3.60 0.86 -17.31
C ALA A 79 4.05 0.04 -16.08
N ILE A 80 3.28 -0.98 -15.72
CA ILE A 80 3.61 -1.89 -14.61
C ILE A 80 4.86 -2.71 -14.94
N ARG A 81 4.93 -3.29 -16.14
CA ARG A 81 6.06 -4.10 -16.60
C ARG A 81 7.36 -3.29 -16.66
N GLY A 82 7.28 -2.02 -17.05
CA GLY A 82 8.41 -1.10 -17.01
C GLY A 82 8.87 -0.79 -15.58
N HIS A 83 7.94 -0.62 -14.65
CA HIS A 83 8.25 -0.33 -13.24
C HIS A 83 8.88 -1.50 -12.50
N GLU A 84 8.47 -2.73 -12.80
CA GLU A 84 8.99 -3.97 -12.20
C GLU A 84 10.53 -4.01 -12.20
N LYS A 85 11.16 -3.58 -13.29
CA LYS A 85 12.63 -3.53 -13.44
C LYS A 85 13.34 -2.60 -12.44
N THR A 86 12.60 -1.63 -11.88
CA THR A 86 13.11 -0.61 -10.95
C THR A 86 12.57 -0.78 -9.54
N ALA A 87 11.68 -1.76 -9.33
CA ALA A 87 11.05 -1.99 -8.05
C ALA A 87 12.11 -2.47 -7.05
N ARG A 88 12.10 -1.87 -5.85
CA ARG A 88 12.97 -2.28 -4.75
C ARG A 88 12.27 -3.35 -3.93
N THR A 89 13.06 -4.25 -3.35
CA THR A 89 12.55 -5.23 -2.39
C THR A 89 11.90 -4.53 -1.20
N VAL A 90 10.77 -5.06 -0.74
CA VAL A 90 10.06 -4.52 0.42
C VAL A 90 10.96 -4.67 1.66
N ARG A 91 11.16 -3.57 2.38
CA ARG A 91 12.01 -3.55 3.57
C ARG A 91 11.42 -4.45 4.66
N GLY A 92 12.22 -5.38 5.17
CA GLY A 92 11.78 -6.32 6.20
C GLY A 92 10.97 -7.50 5.66
N TRP A 93 10.87 -7.66 4.34
CA TRP A 93 10.16 -8.79 3.72
C TRP A 93 10.69 -10.14 4.18
N LEU A 94 12.00 -10.35 4.18
CA LEU A 94 12.61 -11.62 4.59
C LEU A 94 12.20 -12.02 6.02
N THR A 95 12.27 -11.07 6.96
CA THR A 95 11.87 -11.31 8.34
C THR A 95 10.37 -11.62 8.45
N ALA A 96 9.53 -10.94 7.67
CA ALA A 96 8.09 -11.22 7.62
C ALA A 96 7.79 -12.61 7.04
N VAL A 97 8.49 -13.05 5.99
CA VAL A 97 8.32 -14.40 5.42
C VAL A 97 8.68 -15.48 6.44
N ASN A 98 9.73 -15.30 7.22
CA ASN A 98 10.06 -16.25 8.28
C ASN A 98 8.97 -16.31 9.36
N GLN A 99 8.34 -15.19 9.69
CA GLN A 99 7.19 -15.17 10.61
C GLN A 99 5.94 -15.82 9.99
N PHE A 100 5.71 -15.64 8.68
CA PHE A 100 4.65 -16.36 7.97
C PHE A 100 4.88 -17.88 7.99
N ALA A 101 6.13 -18.33 7.82
CA ALA A 101 6.47 -19.75 7.88
C ALA A 101 6.21 -20.37 9.25
N ILE A 102 6.41 -19.61 10.35
CA ILE A 102 6.08 -20.07 11.70
C ILE A 102 4.57 -20.10 11.93
N MET A 103 3.84 -19.07 11.48
CA MET A 103 2.39 -18.95 11.71
C MET A 103 1.56 -19.88 10.82
N PHE A 104 2.09 -20.27 9.66
CA PHE A 104 1.39 -21.07 8.64
C PHE A 104 2.34 -22.12 8.04
N GLU A 105 2.80 -23.04 8.89
CA GLU A 105 3.81 -24.07 8.58
C GLU A 105 3.46 -24.94 7.36
N ASP A 106 2.16 -25.18 7.12
CA ASP A 106 1.63 -25.96 5.99
C ASP A 106 1.59 -25.19 4.67
N ARG A 107 1.71 -23.85 4.70
CA ARG A 107 1.54 -22.97 3.54
C ARG A 107 2.83 -22.31 3.08
N PHE A 108 3.77 -22.06 4.00
CA PHE A 108 4.99 -21.30 3.71
C PHE A 108 6.24 -22.08 4.11
N LYS A 109 7.22 -22.10 3.20
CA LYS A 109 8.56 -22.61 3.49
C LYS A 109 9.43 -21.46 4.01
N PRO A 110 10.19 -21.65 5.10
CA PRO A 110 11.15 -20.64 5.52
C PRO A 110 12.20 -20.44 4.44
N ILE A 111 12.57 -19.19 4.17
CA ILE A 111 13.64 -18.87 3.23
C ILE A 111 14.96 -19.16 3.97
N GLN A 112 15.65 -20.25 3.59
CA GLN A 112 17.01 -20.50 4.04
C GLN A 112 17.91 -19.40 3.47
N GLY A 113 18.73 -18.79 4.33
CA GLY A 113 19.68 -17.75 3.96
C GLY A 113 20.86 -18.30 3.16
#